data_AF-A0A941CJ36-F1
#
_entry.id   AF-A0A941CJ36-F1
#
_cell.length_a   1.000
_cell.length_b   1.000
_cell.length_c   1.000
_cell.angle_alpha   90.00
_cell.angle_beta   90.00
_cell.angle_gamma   90.00
#
_symmetry.space_group_name_H-M   'P 1'
#
loop_
_entity.id
_entity.type
_entity.pdbx_description
1 polymer ?
#
loop_
_entity_poly.entity_id
_entity_poly.type
_entity_poly.pdbx_seq_one_letter_code
_entity_poly.pdbx_strand_id
1 'polypeptide(L)'
;MNDRSQKLVQIRPDVSSAKILPNMSSDERFQNETLRPILKLQNDLLLASFQNYIVKGKNYFYNLDIENRLNYITNAIQKDIKYRNSLKGIIIGQFTLEEYESYIKNSSSLNKRMMNMVIKRLQDQIQYFDQAAVLV
;
A
#
# COMPACT_ATOMS: atom_id res chain seq x y z
N MET A 1 -13.62 -4.69 -22.33
CA MET A 1 -13.00 -3.79 -21.34
C MET A 1 -13.92 -2.59 -21.13
N ASN A 2 -14.35 -2.33 -19.89
CA ASN A 2 -15.16 -1.15 -19.57
C ASN A 2 -14.25 0.11 -19.54
N ASP A 3 -14.78 1.27 -19.91
CA ASP A 3 -14.12 2.59 -19.90
C ASP A 3 -13.35 2.87 -18.59
N ARG A 4 -13.90 2.43 -17.45
CA ARG A 4 -13.22 2.50 -16.14
C ARG A 4 -11.87 1.79 -16.13
N SER A 5 -11.79 0.53 -16.57
CA SER A 5 -10.55 -0.26 -16.50
C SER A 5 -9.44 0.39 -17.31
N GLN A 6 -9.76 0.91 -18.49
CA GLN A 6 -8.79 1.60 -19.35
C GLN A 6 -8.28 2.88 -18.69
N LYS A 7 -9.18 3.70 -18.14
CA LYS A 7 -8.81 4.92 -17.41
C LYS A 7 -7.94 4.63 -16.18
N LEU A 8 -8.27 3.58 -15.42
CA LEU A 8 -7.47 3.16 -14.26
C LEU A 8 -6.04 2.77 -14.66
N VAL A 9 -5.86 2.10 -15.79
CA VAL A 9 -4.51 1.74 -16.28
C VAL A 9 -3.75 2.98 -16.76
N GLN A 10 -4.41 3.90 -17.46
CA GLN A 10 -3.78 5.12 -17.99
C GLN A 10 -3.25 6.08 -16.91
N ILE A 11 -3.91 6.15 -15.75
CA ILE A 11 -3.46 7.03 -14.66
C ILE A 11 -2.32 6.42 -13.81
N ARG A 12 -1.98 5.14 -14.01
CA ARG A 12 -0.95 4.48 -13.22
C ARG A 12 0.43 5.00 -13.61
N PRO A 13 1.27 5.41 -12.64
CA PRO A 13 2.63 5.83 -12.94
C PRO A 13 3.48 4.64 -13.41
N ASP A 14 4.36 4.88 -14.37
CA ASP A 14 5.36 3.90 -14.77
C ASP A 14 6.30 3.56 -13.60
N VAL A 15 6.54 2.27 -13.41
CA VAL A 15 7.45 1.74 -12.40
C VAL A 15 8.62 1.09 -13.11
N SER A 16 9.67 1.87 -13.35
CA SER A 16 10.88 1.45 -14.08
C SER A 16 11.62 0.26 -13.44
N SER A 17 11.34 -0.05 -12.16
CA SER A 17 11.91 -1.20 -11.44
C SER A 17 11.17 -2.52 -11.66
N ALA A 18 10.00 -2.51 -12.30
CA ALA A 18 9.20 -3.69 -12.61
C ALA A 18 9.74 -4.37 -13.88
N LYS A 19 10.90 -5.04 -13.79
CA LYS A 19 11.34 -5.93 -14.88
C LYS A 19 10.40 -7.13 -14.90
N ILE A 20 9.69 -7.37 -16.01
CA ILE A 20 8.91 -8.61 -16.20
C ILE A 20 9.86 -9.62 -16.85
N LEU A 21 10.19 -10.69 -16.13
CA LEU A 21 11.03 -11.77 -16.65
C LEU A 21 10.13 -12.95 -17.06
N PRO A 22 10.47 -13.72 -18.10
CA PRO A 22 9.64 -14.83 -18.59
C PRO A 22 9.36 -15.91 -17.54
N ASN A 23 10.25 -16.09 -16.57
CA ASN A 23 10.20 -17.16 -15.57
C ASN A 23 9.62 -16.70 -14.21
N MET A 24 8.92 -15.56 -14.15
CA MET A 24 8.31 -15.09 -12.89
C MET A 24 7.08 -15.90 -12.50
N SER A 25 6.89 -16.07 -11.19
CA SER A 25 5.64 -16.61 -10.65
C SER A 25 4.46 -15.68 -10.93
N SER A 26 3.24 -16.22 -10.97
CA SER A 26 2.01 -15.43 -11.14
C SER A 26 1.88 -14.33 -10.08
N ASP A 27 2.30 -14.61 -8.84
CA ASP A 27 2.25 -13.66 -7.73
C ASP A 27 3.26 -12.52 -7.92
N GLU A 28 4.47 -12.80 -8.39
CA GLU A 28 5.49 -11.77 -8.67
C GLU A 28 5.10 -10.91 -9.87
N ARG A 29 4.51 -11.52 -10.89
CA ARG A 29 3.96 -10.81 -12.05
C ARG A 29 2.86 -9.85 -11.60
N PHE A 30 1.86 -10.34 -10.85
CA PHE A 30 0.79 -9.51 -10.30
C PHE A 30 1.33 -8.39 -9.40
N GLN A 31 2.35 -8.69 -8.60
CA GLN A 31 3.00 -7.69 -7.77
C GLN A 31 3.62 -6.56 -8.60
N ASN A 32 4.35 -6.89 -9.67
CA ASN A 32 5.08 -5.92 -10.48
C ASN A 32 4.18 -5.14 -11.45
N GLU A 33 3.19 -5.80 -12.07
CA GLU A 33 2.29 -5.20 -13.06
C GLU A 33 1.12 -4.46 -12.44
N THR A 34 0.61 -4.93 -11.30
CA THR A 34 -0.62 -4.39 -10.69
C THR A 34 -0.32 -3.69 -9.38
N LEU A 35 0.24 -4.38 -8.38
CA LEU A 35 0.38 -3.82 -7.04
C LEU A 35 1.36 -2.65 -6.97
N ARG A 36 2.53 -2.74 -7.61
CA ARG A 36 3.54 -1.67 -7.57
C ARG A 36 3.01 -0.36 -8.17
N PRO A 37 2.42 -0.33 -9.38
CA PRO A 37 1.87 0.91 -9.94
C PRO A 37 0.73 1.47 -9.11
N ILE A 38 -0.18 0.62 -8.60
CA ILE A 38 -1.29 1.08 -7.74
C ILE A 38 -0.78 1.68 -6.44
N LEU A 39 0.18 1.04 -5.77
CA LEU A 39 0.75 1.56 -4.52
C LEU A 39 1.51 2.87 -4.74
N LYS A 40 2.11 3.07 -5.92
CA LYS A 40 2.75 4.32 -6.29
C LYS A 40 1.71 5.42 -6.57
N LEU A 41 0.62 5.08 -7.27
CA LEU A 41 -0.50 5.99 -7.51
C LEU A 41 -1.18 6.43 -6.21
N GLN A 42 -1.39 5.50 -5.28
CA GLN A 42 -2.10 5.73 -4.02
C GLN A 42 -1.19 6.24 -2.90
N ASN A 43 0.08 6.53 -3.20
CA ASN A 43 1.10 6.84 -2.20
C ASN A 43 0.65 7.91 -1.19
N ASP A 44 0.20 9.05 -1.70
CA ASP A 44 -0.10 10.22 -0.87
C ASP A 44 -1.34 9.97 0.00
N LEU A 45 -2.32 9.24 -0.52
CA LEU A 45 -3.49 8.83 0.25
C LEU A 45 -3.12 7.84 1.36
N LEU A 46 -2.21 6.91 1.11
CA LEU A 46 -1.72 5.95 2.13
C LEU A 46 -0.97 6.69 3.25
N LEU A 47 -0.13 7.67 2.90
CA LEU A 47 0.57 8.51 3.86
C LEU A 47 -0.42 9.34 4.70
N ALA A 48 -1.36 10.02 4.07
CA ALA A 48 -2.39 10.81 4.78
C ALA A 48 -3.27 9.93 5.68
N SER A 49 -3.65 8.74 5.20
CA SER A 49 -4.39 7.74 5.99
C SER A 49 -3.62 7.33 7.25
N PHE A 50 -2.32 7.09 7.13
CA PHE A 50 -1.50 6.72 8.30
C PHE A 50 -1.24 7.89 9.24
N GLN A 51 -1.06 9.10 8.72
CA GLN A 51 -0.99 10.31 9.54
C GLN A 51 -2.25 10.47 10.41
N ASN A 52 -3.44 10.26 9.81
CA ASN A 52 -4.70 10.28 10.57
C ASN A 52 -4.77 9.14 11.62
N TYR A 53 -4.20 7.97 11.31
CA TYR A 53 -4.08 6.88 12.28
C TYR A 53 -3.23 7.29 13.50
N ILE A 54 -2.10 7.95 13.27
CA ILE A 54 -1.22 8.48 14.33
C ILE A 54 -1.97 9.49 15.22
N VAL A 55 -2.68 10.44 14.61
CA VAL A 55 -3.44 11.48 15.34
C VAL A 55 -4.52 10.85 16.22
N LYS A 56 -5.25 9.84 15.71
CA LYS A 56 -6.24 9.09 16.50
C LYS A 56 -5.61 8.32 17.66
N GLY A 57 -4.36 7.88 17.49
CA GLY A 57 -3.54 7.30 18.56
C GLY A 57 -2.96 8.32 19.54
N LYS A 58 -3.50 9.55 19.57
CA LYS A 58 -3.04 10.67 20.41
C LYS A 58 -1.56 10.98 20.22
N ASN A 59 -1.06 10.88 18.99
CA ASN A 59 0.31 11.27 18.65
C ASN A 59 1.40 10.46 19.38
N TYR A 60 1.07 9.30 19.98
CA TYR A 60 2.03 8.44 20.68
C TYR A 60 3.22 8.02 19.81
N PHE A 61 2.98 7.88 18.50
CA PHE A 61 4.01 7.61 17.50
C PHE A 61 5.23 8.54 17.61
N TYR A 62 5.02 9.82 17.91
CA TYR A 62 6.11 10.80 17.95
C TYR A 62 7.01 10.67 19.18
N ASN A 63 6.53 10.01 20.24
CA ASN A 63 7.31 9.75 21.45
C ASN A 63 8.22 8.52 21.33
N LEU A 64 8.10 7.78 20.23
CA LEU A 64 8.89 6.59 19.95
C LEU A 64 10.20 6.96 19.24
N ASP A 65 11.25 6.19 19.49
CA ASP A 65 12.45 6.20 18.66
C ASP A 65 12.19 5.59 17.27
N ILE A 66 13.18 5.71 16.37
CA ILE A 66 13.02 5.28 14.98
C ILE A 66 12.66 3.80 14.85
N GLU A 67 13.29 2.91 15.63
CA GLU A 67 13.05 1.47 15.57
C GLU A 67 11.62 1.14 16.04
N ASN A 68 11.18 1.74 17.14
CA ASN A 68 9.84 1.56 17.66
C ASN A 68 8.78 2.17 16.74
N ARG A 69 9.08 3.25 16.01
CA ARG A 69 8.18 3.79 14.98
C ARG A 69 8.01 2.83 13.80
N LEU A 70 9.10 2.21 13.33
CA LEU A 70 9.03 1.19 12.28
C LEU A 70 8.20 -0.03 12.74
N ASN A 71 8.37 -0.44 13.99
CA ASN A 71 7.56 -1.49 14.61
C ASN A 71 6.11 -1.06 14.80
N TYR A 72 5.85 0.20 15.13
CA TYR A 72 4.51 0.76 15.26
C TYR A 72 3.75 0.69 13.93
N ILE A 73 4.36 1.08 12.81
CA ILE A 73 3.79 0.96 11.46
C ILE A 73 3.40 -0.50 11.17
N THR A 74 4.33 -1.42 11.43
CA THR A 74 4.11 -2.86 11.22
C THR A 74 2.93 -3.37 12.05
N ASN A 75 2.91 -3.05 13.35
CA ASN A 75 1.86 -3.47 14.26
C ASN A 75 0.50 -2.86 13.90
N ALA A 76 0.45 -1.58 13.52
CA ALA A 76 -0.78 -0.93 13.10
C ALA A 76 -1.41 -1.66 11.90
N ILE A 77 -0.62 -2.04 10.91
CA ILE A 77 -1.15 -2.72 9.71
C ILE A 77 -1.43 -4.21 9.97
N GLN A 78 -0.64 -4.89 10.81
CA GLN A 78 -0.81 -6.32 11.04
C GLN A 78 -1.89 -6.65 12.07
N LYS A 79 -1.96 -5.88 13.17
CA LYS A 79 -2.82 -6.18 14.33
C LYS A 79 -4.15 -5.46 14.29
N ASP A 80 -4.22 -4.25 13.72
CA ASP A 80 -5.48 -3.53 13.58
C ASP A 80 -6.23 -3.99 12.33
N ILE A 81 -7.16 -4.92 12.51
CA ILE A 81 -7.95 -5.50 11.42
C ILE A 81 -8.77 -4.45 10.67
N LYS A 82 -9.29 -3.44 11.37
CA LYS A 82 -10.13 -2.39 10.76
C LYS A 82 -9.28 -1.51 9.85
N TYR A 83 -8.12 -1.06 10.35
CA TYR A 83 -7.20 -0.26 9.56
C TYR A 83 -6.64 -1.05 8.36
N ARG A 84 -6.23 -2.30 8.59
CA ARG A 84 -5.79 -3.21 7.52
C ARG A 84 -6.83 -3.36 6.42
N ASN A 85 -8.10 -3.57 6.77
CA ASN A 85 -9.18 -3.71 5.79
C ASN A 85 -9.44 -2.41 5.02
N SER A 86 -9.31 -1.24 5.67
CA SER A 86 -9.37 0.06 4.99
C SER A 86 -8.28 0.18 3.91
N LEU A 87 -7.02 -0.14 4.25
CA LEU A 87 -5.90 -0.10 3.31
C LEU A 87 -6.10 -1.09 2.15
N LYS A 88 -6.57 -2.31 2.44
CA LYS A 88 -6.93 -3.28 1.40
C LYS A 88 -7.99 -2.72 0.44
N GLY A 89 -9.02 -2.05 0.97
CA GLY A 89 -10.09 -1.44 0.17
C GLY A 89 -9.58 -0.36 -0.78
N ILE A 90 -8.69 0.53 -0.29
CA ILE A 90 -8.06 1.58 -1.09
C ILE A 90 -7.33 0.97 -2.30
N ILE A 91 -6.60 -0.13 -2.09
CA ILE A 91 -5.78 -0.77 -3.14
C ILE A 91 -6.66 -1.57 -4.11
N ILE A 92 -7.55 -2.42 -3.60
CA ILE A 92 -8.42 -3.27 -4.43
C ILE A 92 -9.39 -2.41 -5.26
N GLY A 93 -9.80 -1.23 -4.75
CA GLY A 93 -10.62 -0.28 -5.49
C GLY A 93 -10.01 0.21 -6.80
N GLN A 94 -8.68 0.09 -6.95
CA GLN A 94 -7.93 0.48 -8.14
C GLN A 94 -7.68 -0.68 -9.11
N PHE A 95 -8.16 -1.90 -8.81
CA PHE A 95 -8.06 -3.04 -9.73
C PHE A 95 -9.00 -2.88 -10.92
N THR A 96 -8.55 -3.35 -12.08
CA THR A 96 -9.46 -3.67 -13.19
C THR A 96 -10.24 -4.95 -12.87
N LEU A 97 -11.26 -5.24 -13.68
CA LEU A 97 -12.02 -6.49 -13.55
C LEU A 97 -11.11 -7.72 -13.74
N GLU A 98 -10.25 -7.69 -14.74
CA GLU A 98 -9.32 -8.77 -15.08
C GLU A 98 -8.29 -9.01 -13.97
N GLU A 99 -7.80 -7.93 -13.35
CA GLU A 99 -6.91 -8.01 -12.19
C GLU A 99 -7.63 -8.56 -10.96
N TYR A 100 -8.88 -8.16 -10.74
CA TYR A 100 -9.68 -8.68 -9.64
C TYR A 100 -9.95 -10.18 -9.79
N GLU A 101 -10.33 -10.63 -10.99
CA GLU A 101 -10.51 -12.05 -11.31
C GLU A 101 -9.23 -12.87 -11.10
N SER A 102 -8.07 -12.29 -11.38
CA SER A 102 -6.77 -12.89 -11.10
C SER A 102 -6.48 -12.92 -9.60
N TYR A 103 -6.77 -11.82 -8.90
CA TYR A 103 -6.55 -11.67 -7.46
C TYR A 103 -7.36 -12.67 -6.64
N ILE A 104 -8.64 -12.91 -6.97
CA ILE A 104 -9.49 -13.82 -6.18
C ILE A 104 -8.99 -15.27 -6.19
N LYS A 105 -8.25 -15.68 -7.23
CA LYS A 105 -7.66 -17.03 -7.33
C LYS A 105 -6.58 -17.30 -6.30
N ASN A 106 -5.88 -16.26 -5.81
CA ASN A 106 -4.82 -16.40 -4.79
C ASN A 106 -4.84 -15.25 -3.75
N SER A 107 -6.04 -14.84 -3.35
CA SER A 107 -6.25 -13.62 -2.54
C SER A 107 -5.51 -13.65 -1.20
N SER A 108 -5.36 -14.81 -0.57
CA SER A 108 -4.65 -14.95 0.72
C SER A 108 -3.16 -14.59 0.59
N SER A 109 -2.46 -15.16 -0.40
CA SER A 109 -1.04 -14.85 -0.67
C SER A 109 -0.87 -13.39 -1.06
N LEU A 110 -1.68 -12.91 -2.01
CA LEU A 110 -1.60 -11.55 -2.52
C LEU A 110 -1.92 -10.50 -1.45
N ASN A 111 -2.84 -10.78 -0.52
CA ASN A 111 -3.11 -9.89 0.60
C ASN A 111 -1.93 -9.76 1.55
N LYS A 112 -1.24 -10.87 1.87
CA LYS A 112 -0.02 -10.81 2.71
C LYS A 112 1.06 -9.98 2.03
N ARG A 113 1.30 -10.23 0.73
CA ARG A 113 2.27 -9.45 -0.07
C ARG A 113 1.91 -7.98 -0.12
N MET A 114 0.66 -7.66 -0.44
CA MET A 114 0.14 -6.29 -0.50
C MET A 114 0.39 -5.53 0.81
N MET A 115 0.05 -6.12 1.96
CA MET A 115 0.26 -5.47 3.25
C MET A 115 1.75 -5.28 3.58
N ASN A 116 2.60 -6.25 3.26
CA ASN A 116 4.06 -6.10 3.43
C ASN A 116 4.62 -4.96 2.58
N MET A 117 4.11 -4.77 1.36
CA MET A 117 4.51 -3.65 0.50
C MET A 117 4.03 -2.30 1.04
N VAL A 118 2.82 -2.23 1.61
CA VAL A 118 2.32 -1.01 2.27
C VAL A 118 3.17 -0.68 3.48
N ILE A 119 3.47 -1.66 4.34
CA ILE A 119 4.34 -1.47 5.52
C ILE A 119 5.68 -0.89 5.08
N LYS A 120 6.35 -1.55 4.12
CA LYS A 120 7.65 -1.11 3.63
C LYS A 120 7.59 0.30 3.05
N ARG A 121 6.55 0.63 2.27
CA ARG A 121 6.37 1.97 1.72
C ARG A 121 6.26 3.05 2.80
N LEU A 122 5.46 2.82 3.84
CA LEU A 122 5.32 3.77 4.95
C LEU A 122 6.61 3.89 5.77
N GLN A 123 7.33 2.78 5.96
CA GLN A 123 8.63 2.77 6.65
C GLN A 123 9.71 3.51 5.86
N ASP A 124 9.81 3.28 4.55
CA ASP A 124 10.75 3.95 3.65
C ASP A 124 10.51 5.47 3.61
N GLN A 125 9.27 5.91 3.89
CA GLN A 125 8.85 7.32 3.89
C GLN A 125 8.56 7.86 5.30
N ILE A 126 9.13 7.26 6.34
CA ILE A 126 8.87 7.62 7.74
C ILE A 126 9.09 9.12 8.04
N GLN A 127 10.05 9.75 7.36
CA GLN A 127 10.36 11.18 7.49
C GLN A 127 9.18 12.10 7.13
N TYR A 128 8.24 11.61 6.30
CA TYR A 128 7.02 12.34 5.97
C TYR A 128 6.20 12.69 7.23
N PHE A 129 6.17 11.77 8.21
CA PHE A 129 5.37 11.96 9.43
C PHE A 129 5.99 12.96 10.38
N ASP A 130 7.31 13.16 10.33
CA ASP A 130 8.01 14.18 11.11
C ASP A 130 7.69 15.60 10.62
N GLN A 131 7.62 15.79 9.30
CA GLN A 131 7.26 17.09 8.71
C GLN A 131 5.79 17.45 8.98
N ALA A 132 4.90 16.46 8.97
CA ALA A 132 3.49 16.66 9.30
C ALA A 132 3.26 17.06 10.77
N ALA A 133 4.14 16.66 11.69
CA ALA A 133 4.06 17.03 13.10
C ALA A 133 4.37 18.52 13.37
N VAL A 134 5.03 19.21 12.43
CA VAL A 134 5.38 20.64 12.55
C VAL A 134 4.23 21.55 12.10
N LEU A 135 3.24 21.00 11.37
CA LEU A 135 2.11 21.74 10.81
C LEU A 135 0.81 21.60 11.62
N VAL A 136 0.84 20.90 12.76
CA VAL A 136 -0.28 20.71 13.69
C VAL A 136 0.07 21.36 15.02
#